data_AF-A0A6S6I6I7-F1
#
_entry.id   AF-A0A6S6I6I7-F1
#
_cell.length_a   1.000
_cell.length_b   1.000
_cell.length_c   1.000
_cell.angle_alpha   90.00
_cell.angle_beta   90.00
_cell.angle_gamma   90.00
#
_symmetry.space_group_name_H-M   'P 1'
#
loop_
_entity.id
_entity.type
_entity.pdbx_description
1 polymer ?
#
loop_
_entity_poly.entity_id
_entity_poly.type
_entity_poly.pdbx_seq_one_letter_code
_entity_poly.pdbx_strand_id
1 'polypeptide(L)'
;MCKYLNVSRSTIYSYRPKIKEIDHFEDEVINAFYKSHSIYGSRKIRAALQRKGINTSRRRISRIMRKHDLVSVYTKKKYRNHSSVVNESKIGNLVNRDLNDSGKLQVVVSDLI
;
A
#
# COMPACT_ATOMS: atom_id res chain seq x y z
N MET A 1 -33.08 -18.40 -12.50
CA MET A 1 -32.37 -17.44 -11.62
C MET A 1 -32.71 -17.64 -10.14
N CYS A 2 -33.91 -17.28 -9.65
CA CYS A 2 -34.24 -17.37 -8.21
C CYS A 2 -34.12 -18.78 -7.60
N LYS A 3 -34.60 -19.80 -8.32
CA LYS A 3 -34.55 -21.22 -7.88
C LYS A 3 -33.13 -21.78 -7.80
N TYR A 4 -32.22 -21.25 -8.62
CA TYR A 4 -30.82 -21.68 -8.69
C TYR A 4 -29.97 -20.98 -7.61
N LEU A 5 -30.25 -19.70 -7.35
CA LEU A 5 -29.57 -18.90 -6.32
C LEU A 5 -30.19 -19.07 -4.91
N ASN A 6 -31.22 -19.91 -4.78
CA ASN A 6 -31.97 -20.18 -3.55
C ASN A 6 -32.51 -18.89 -2.86
N VAL A 7 -33.01 -17.94 -3.67
CA VAL A 7 -33.57 -16.66 -3.20
C VAL A 7 -35.05 -16.56 -3.56
N SER A 8 -35.86 -15.98 -2.68
CA SER A 8 -37.28 -15.74 -2.96
C SER A 8 -37.48 -14.81 -4.17
N ARG A 9 -38.50 -15.13 -4.98
CA ARG A 9 -38.91 -14.30 -6.13
C ARG A 9 -39.40 -12.92 -5.69
N SER A 10 -40.06 -12.81 -4.54
CA SER A 10 -40.53 -11.52 -4.00
C SER A 10 -39.37 -10.59 -3.65
N THR A 11 -38.25 -11.13 -3.17
CA THR A 11 -37.04 -10.37 -2.84
C THR A 11 -36.42 -9.70 -4.06
N ILE A 12 -36.47 -10.35 -5.23
CA ILE A 12 -35.98 -9.77 -6.49
C ILE A 12 -36.87 -8.61 -6.93
N TYR A 13 -38.20 -8.75 -6.85
CA TYR A 13 -39.12 -7.68 -7.25
C TYR A 13 -39.20 -6.52 -6.26
N SER A 14 -38.98 -6.77 -4.96
CA SER A 14 -38.94 -5.72 -3.94
C SER A 14 -37.57 -5.05 -3.82
N TYR A 15 -36.54 -5.59 -4.46
CA TYR A 15 -35.20 -5.03 -4.44
C TYR A 15 -35.20 -3.64 -5.08
N ARG A 16 -34.82 -2.64 -4.29
CA ARG A 16 -34.47 -1.32 -4.78
C ARG A 16 -32.97 -1.11 -4.59
N PRO A 17 -32.22 -0.80 -5.66
CA PRO A 17 -30.82 -0.46 -5.50
C PRO A 17 -30.70 0.76 -4.59
N LYS A 18 -29.85 0.68 -3.57
CA LYS A 18 -29.54 1.85 -2.75
C LYS A 18 -28.79 2.86 -3.61
N ILE A 19 -29.36 4.05 -3.78
CA ILE A 19 -28.66 5.17 -4.40
C ILE A 19 -27.49 5.50 -3.47
N LYS A 20 -26.27 5.51 -4.00
CA LYS A 20 -25.11 5.97 -3.24
C LYS A 20 -25.22 7.49 -3.13
N GLU A 21 -25.54 7.98 -1.93
CA GLU A 21 -25.49 9.42 -1.69
C GLU A 21 -24.07 9.95 -1.97
N ILE A 22 -24.01 11.01 -2.76
CA ILE A 22 -22.76 11.74 -3.01
C ILE A 22 -22.56 12.64 -1.80
N ASP A 23 -21.41 12.50 -1.12
CA ASP A 23 -21.09 13.38 -0.01
C ASP A 23 -20.79 14.77 -0.56
N HIS A 24 -21.47 15.82 -0.07
CA HIS A 24 -21.25 17.20 -0.54
C HIS A 24 -19.79 17.66 -0.44
N PHE A 25 -19.00 17.02 0.45
CA PHE A 25 -17.59 17.34 0.66
C PHE A 25 -16.60 16.51 -0.19
N GLU A 26 -17.10 15.65 -1.10
CA GLU A 26 -16.25 14.81 -1.94
C GLU A 26 -15.31 15.64 -2.80
N ASP A 27 -15.86 16.63 -3.49
CA ASP A 27 -15.11 17.45 -4.44
C ASP A 27 -14.03 18.28 -3.73
N GLU A 28 -14.30 18.85 -2.56
CA GLU A 28 -13.29 19.62 -1.83
C GLU A 28 -12.18 18.75 -1.28
N VAL A 29 -12.48 17.51 -0.87
CA VAL A 29 -11.46 16.54 -0.43
C VAL A 29 -10.58 16.14 -1.61
N ILE A 30 -11.17 15.81 -2.75
CA ILE A 30 -10.46 15.44 -3.98
C ILE A 30 -9.58 16.60 -4.46
N ASN A 31 -10.14 17.80 -4.53
CA ASN A 31 -9.42 19.00 -4.92
C ASN A 31 -8.27 19.33 -3.95
N ALA A 32 -8.48 19.19 -2.64
CA ALA A 32 -7.42 19.40 -1.66
C ALA A 32 -6.28 18.37 -1.80
N PHE A 33 -6.61 17.12 -2.12
CA PHE A 33 -5.64 16.06 -2.36
C PHE A 33 -4.77 16.34 -3.59
N TYR A 34 -5.38 16.64 -4.74
CA TYR A 34 -4.64 16.92 -5.97
C TYR A 34 -3.88 18.25 -5.92
N LYS A 35 -4.43 19.30 -5.28
CA LYS A 35 -3.70 20.54 -5.04
C LYS A 35 -2.43 20.33 -4.22
N SER A 36 -2.46 19.35 -3.31
CA SER A 36 -1.28 18.94 -2.54
C SER A 36 -0.34 17.99 -3.28
N HIS A 37 -0.54 17.71 -4.57
CA HIS A 37 0.25 16.77 -5.35
C HIS A 37 0.25 15.35 -4.76
N SER A 38 -0.91 14.92 -4.24
CA SER A 38 -1.09 13.62 -3.56
C SER A 38 -0.28 13.46 -2.27
N ILE A 39 0.28 14.54 -1.71
CA ILE A 39 1.09 14.51 -0.50
C ILE A 39 0.20 14.37 0.73
N TYR A 40 -0.96 15.04 0.76
CA TYR A 40 -1.75 15.14 1.98
C TYR A 40 -2.57 13.87 2.26
N GLY A 41 -2.45 13.36 3.49
CA GLY A 41 -3.38 12.38 4.06
C GLY A 41 -4.54 13.05 4.81
N SER A 42 -5.43 12.25 5.37
CA SER A 42 -6.67 12.71 6.02
C SER A 42 -6.48 13.80 7.09
N ARG A 43 -5.35 13.79 7.83
CA ARG A 43 -5.05 14.81 8.85
C ARG A 43 -4.74 16.17 8.22
N LYS A 44 -3.88 16.19 7.19
CA LYS A 44 -3.48 17.42 6.50
C LYS A 44 -4.63 17.98 5.66
N ILE A 45 -5.44 17.11 5.03
CA ILE A 45 -6.66 17.52 4.32
C ILE A 45 -7.64 18.19 5.28
N ARG A 46 -7.88 17.63 6.47
CA ARG A 46 -8.74 18.26 7.47
C ARG A 46 -8.26 19.68 7.82
N ALA A 47 -6.97 19.85 8.08
CA ALA A 47 -6.40 21.17 8.36
C ALA A 47 -6.53 22.14 7.16
N ALA A 48 -6.40 21.64 5.93
CA ALA A 48 -6.60 22.45 4.73
C ALA A 48 -8.06 22.87 4.53
N LEU A 49 -9.02 21.98 4.81
CA LEU A 49 -10.45 22.27 4.74
C LEU A 49 -10.88 23.24 5.86
N GLN A 50 -10.35 23.06 7.07
CA GLN A 50 -10.62 23.96 8.19
C GLN A 50 -10.15 25.39 7.89
N ARG A 51 -9.01 25.58 7.23
CA ARG A 51 -8.54 26.90 6.76
C ARG A 51 -9.44 27.54 5.70
N LYS A 52 -10.27 26.74 5.01
CA LYS A 52 -11.29 27.23 4.07
C LYS A 52 -12.66 27.43 4.74
N GLY A 53 -12.75 27.28 6.07
CA GLY A 53 -14.02 27.35 6.80
C GLY A 53 -14.86 26.06 6.78
N ILE A 54 -14.36 24.98 6.15
CA ILE A 54 -15.10 23.71 6.04
C ILE A 54 -14.72 22.80 7.21
N ASN A 55 -15.66 22.58 8.12
CA ASN A 55 -15.46 21.69 9.26
C ASN A 55 -15.98 20.28 8.95
N THR A 56 -15.07 19.35 8.64
CA THR A 56 -15.39 17.94 8.41
C THR A 56 -14.58 17.03 9.32
N SER A 57 -15.17 15.89 9.71
CA SER A 57 -14.50 14.93 10.57
C SER A 57 -13.41 14.17 9.79
N ARG A 58 -12.32 13.83 10.48
CA ARG A 58 -11.25 12.99 9.90
C ARG A 58 -11.80 11.65 9.37
N ARG A 59 -12.75 11.04 10.08
CA ARG A 59 -13.38 9.76 9.67
C ARG A 59 -14.13 9.89 8.35
N ARG A 60 -14.85 11.01 8.13
CA ARG A 60 -15.56 11.30 6.88
C ARG A 60 -14.58 11.45 5.72
N ILE A 61 -13.55 12.27 5.90
CA ILE A 61 -12.46 12.43 4.92
C ILE A 61 -11.80 11.08 4.60
N SER A 62 -11.49 10.26 5.61
CA SER A 62 -10.90 8.93 5.39
C SER A 62 -11.82 7.96 4.66
N ARG A 63 -13.15 8.12 4.74
CA ARG A 63 -14.12 7.32 3.96
C ARG A 63 -14.13 7.78 2.52
N ILE A 64 -14.17 9.09 2.29
CA ILE A 64 -14.09 9.70 0.96
C ILE A 64 -12.80 9.29 0.25
N MET A 65 -11.66 9.42 0.92
CA MET A 65 -10.37 8.98 0.37
C MET A 65 -10.38 7.50 -0.02
N ARG A 66 -10.99 6.63 0.80
CA ARG A 66 -11.13 5.20 0.47
C ARG A 66 -12.12 4.92 -0.65
N LYS A 67 -13.19 5.70 -0.76
CA LYS A 67 -14.19 5.58 -1.84
C LYS A 67 -13.59 5.88 -3.21
N HIS A 68 -12.62 6.80 -3.25
CA HIS A 68 -11.96 7.31 -4.46
C HIS A 68 -10.50 6.82 -4.63
N ASP A 69 -10.09 5.80 -3.88
CA ASP A 69 -8.72 5.24 -3.92
C ASP A 69 -7.58 6.27 -3.77
N LEU A 70 -7.83 7.35 -3.02
CA LEU A 70 -6.85 8.41 -2.76
C LEU A 70 -5.85 7.96 -1.70
N VAL A 71 -4.62 7.67 -2.13
CA VAL A 71 -3.53 7.24 -1.24
C VAL A 71 -2.41 8.27 -1.24
N SER A 72 -2.12 8.82 -0.05
CA SER A 72 -1.01 9.76 0.12
C SER A 72 0.32 9.11 -0.24
N VAL A 73 1.19 9.88 -0.90
CA VAL A 73 2.57 9.46 -1.27
C VAL A 73 3.32 8.89 -0.07
N TYR A 74 3.20 9.49 1.11
CA TYR A 74 3.88 9.03 2.33
C TYR A 74 3.35 7.69 2.87
N THR A 75 2.13 7.30 2.51
CA THR A 75 1.55 6.02 2.94
C THR A 75 2.03 4.85 2.09
N LYS A 76 2.49 5.11 0.86
CA LYS A 76 3.04 4.09 -0.02
C LYS A 76 4.37 3.58 0.58
N LYS A 77 4.37 2.35 1.10
CA LYS A 77 5.62 1.67 1.49
C LYS A 77 6.48 1.53 0.24
N LYS A 78 7.68 2.09 0.25
CA LYS A 78 8.69 1.83 -0.76
C LYS A 78 9.51 0.63 -0.30
N TYR A 79 9.63 -0.39 -1.14
CA TYR A 79 10.63 -1.43 -0.94
C TYR A 79 12.00 -0.75 -1.01
N ARG A 80 12.82 -0.94 0.01
CA ARG A 80 14.20 -0.48 0.03
C ARG A 80 15.04 -1.68 -0.37
N ASN A 81 15.61 -1.67 -1.58
CA ASN A 81 16.62 -2.66 -1.94
C ASN A 81 17.72 -2.56 -0.89
N HIS A 82 17.90 -3.63 -0.11
CA HIS A 82 19.13 -3.81 0.63
C HIS A 82 20.20 -4.08 -0.43
N SER A 83 21.26 -3.26 -0.46
CA SER A 83 22.46 -3.61 -1.22
C SER A 83 22.86 -5.00 -0.76
N SER A 84 22.92 -5.97 -1.69
CA SER A 84 23.43 -7.30 -1.38
C SER A 84 24.77 -7.13 -0.68
N VAL A 85 24.88 -7.68 0.53
CA VAL A 85 26.14 -7.72 1.28
C VAL A 85 27.14 -8.41 0.38
N VAL A 86 28.11 -7.64 -0.13
CA VAL A 86 29.57 -7.88 -0.10
C VAL A 86 30.04 -9.35 -0.23
N ASN A 87 29.30 -10.21 -0.93
CA ASN A 87 29.78 -11.57 -1.24
C ASN A 87 30.89 -11.55 -2.30
N GLU A 88 31.13 -10.39 -2.90
CA GLU A 88 32.24 -10.11 -3.83
C GLU A 88 33.32 -9.21 -3.20
N SER A 89 33.43 -9.12 -1.87
CA SER A 89 34.69 -8.60 -1.34
C SER A 89 35.81 -9.55 -1.78
N LYS A 90 36.80 -9.00 -2.50
CA LYS A 90 38.07 -9.68 -2.77
C LYS A 90 38.83 -9.85 -1.46
N ILE A 91 38.36 -10.71 -0.57
CA ILE A 91 39.16 -11.21 0.52
C ILE A 91 40.09 -12.23 -0.14
N GLY A 92 41.36 -11.85 -0.29
CA GLY A 92 42.37 -12.75 -0.84
C GLY A 92 42.52 -13.98 0.05
N ASN A 93 42.78 -15.14 -0.56
CA ASN A 93 43.12 -16.36 0.14
C ASN A 93 44.51 -16.20 0.80
N LEU A 94 44.57 -15.51 1.94
CA LEU A 94 45.82 -15.17 2.64
C LEU A 94 46.63 -16.42 3.03
N VAL A 95 45.94 -17.54 3.25
CA VAL A 95 46.53 -18.83 3.62
C VAL A 95 46.90 -19.66 2.39
N ASN A 96 46.61 -19.17 1.18
CA ASN A 96 46.92 -19.77 -0.11
C ASN A 96 46.51 -21.26 -0.19
N ARG A 97 45.31 -21.57 0.34
CA ARG A 97 44.74 -22.92 0.29
C ARG A 97 44.23 -23.24 -1.10
N ASP A 98 44.70 -24.33 -1.71
CA ASP A 98 44.17 -24.78 -3.00
C ASP A 98 42.76 -25.36 -2.83
N LEU A 99 41.75 -24.54 -3.10
CA LEU A 99 40.33 -24.92 -3.08
C LEU A 99 39.80 -25.28 -4.49
N ASN A 100 40.70 -25.39 -5.46
CA ASN A 100 40.37 -25.57 -6.88
C ASN A 100 40.15 -27.03 -7.29
N ASP A 101 39.64 -27.89 -6.39
CA ASP A 101 39.29 -29.26 -6.78
C ASP A 101 37.82 -29.34 -7.21
N SER A 102 37.63 -29.88 -8.42
CA SER A 102 36.50 -29.57 -9.30
C SER A 102 35.24 -30.42 -9.06
N GLY A 103 35.19 -31.14 -7.93
CA GLY A 103 34.07 -31.99 -7.53
C GLY A 103 33.22 -31.35 -6.43
N LYS A 104 31.89 -31.33 -6.63
CA LYS A 104 30.96 -30.95 -5.55
C LYS A 104 31.20 -31.83 -4.32
N LEU A 105 31.24 -31.22 -3.13
CA LEU A 105 31.42 -31.88 -1.82
C LEU A 105 32.82 -32.47 -1.53
N GLN A 106 33.85 -32.17 -2.33
CA GLN A 106 35.21 -32.64 -2.03
C GLN A 106 35.87 -31.92 -0.84
N VAL A 107 35.53 -30.65 -0.61
CA VAL A 107 36.14 -29.84 0.44
C VAL A 107 35.05 -29.37 1.40
N VAL A 108 35.18 -29.75 2.67
CA VAL A 108 34.34 -29.28 3.78
C VAL A 108 35.22 -28.39 4.65
N VAL A 109 34.82 -27.13 4.80
CA VAL A 109 35.51 -26.17 5.67
C VAL A 109 34.59 -25.87 6.84
N SER A 110 35.11 -25.99 8.06
CA SER A 110 34.44 -25.49 9.27
C SER A 110 35.09 -24.16 9.65
N ASP A 111 34.27 -23.13 9.86
CA ASP A 111 34.75 -21.89 10.45
C ASP A 111 35.04 -22.09 11.94
N LEU A 112 36.10 -21.45 12.43
CA LEU A 112 36.34 -21.28 13.86
C LEU A 112 35.59 -20.02 14.32
N ILE A 113 34.84 -20.15 15.42
CA ILE A 113 34.12 -19.07 16.10
C ILE A 113 35.12 -18.10 16.73
#